data_AF-A0A2D9S2D6-F1
#
_entry.id   AF-A0A2D9S2D6-F1
#
_cell.length_a   1.000
_cell.length_b   1.000
_cell.length_c   1.000
_cell.angle_alpha   90.00
_cell.angle_beta   90.00
_cell.angle_gamma   90.00
#
_symmetry.space_group_name_H-M   'P 1'
#
loop_
_entity.id
_entity.type
_entity.pdbx_description
1 polymer ?
#
loop_
_entity_poly.entity_id
_entity_poly.type
_entity_poly.pdbx_seq_one_letter_code
_entity_poly.pdbx_strand_id
1 'polypeptide(L)'
;MLTTPGLKLSEDRAFWLLLGCVAFSVVTLLFELLIIQSSWAPVVGIVKAFIFGGVAAFIPAAYAAFSFYRTQAQSSTLKSVLVISLLWFLTVSVILTVSLAG
;
A
#
# COMPACT_ATOMS: atom_id res chain seq x y z
N MET A 1 -26.96 4.68 -8.19
CA MET A 1 -26.44 3.63 -9.10
C MET A 1 -25.29 4.25 -9.88
N LEU A 2 -24.06 3.82 -9.63
CA LEU A 2 -22.90 4.30 -10.40
C LEU A 2 -22.96 3.62 -11.77
N THR A 3 -22.82 4.39 -12.86
CA THR A 3 -22.79 3.83 -14.21
C THR A 3 -21.53 2.97 -14.35
N THR A 4 -21.59 1.92 -15.17
CA THR A 4 -20.45 1.05 -15.54
C THR A 4 -19.11 1.78 -15.76
N PRO A 5 -19.05 2.94 -16.45
CA PRO A 5 -17.81 3.71 -16.58
C PRO A 5 -17.28 4.31 -15.27
N GLY A 6 -18.14 4.69 -14.32
CA GLY A 6 -17.69 5.25 -13.04
C GLY A 6 -17.10 4.19 -12.09
N LEU A 7 -17.58 2.94 -12.19
CA LEU A 7 -17.03 1.83 -11.42
C LEU A 7 -15.61 1.50 -11.89
N LYS A 8 -15.41 1.39 -13.21
CA LYS A 8 -14.09 1.11 -13.81
C LYS A 8 -13.07 2.21 -13.50
N LEU A 9 -13.48 3.48 -13.54
CA LEU A 9 -12.63 4.60 -13.13
C LEU A 9 -12.19 4.48 -11.65
N SER A 10 -13.07 4.02 -10.77
CA SER A 10 -12.74 3.84 -9.35
C SER A 10 -11.79 2.66 -9.10
N GLU A 11 -11.93 1.58 -9.87
CA GLU A 11 -10.99 0.44 -9.87
C GLU A 11 -9.60 0.89 -10.30
N ASP A 12 -9.52 1.59 -11.43
CA ASP A 12 -8.25 2.10 -11.96
C ASP A 12 -7.56 3.02 -10.94
N ARG A 13 -8.30 3.95 -10.33
CA ARG A 13 -7.75 4.85 -9.30
C ARG A 13 -7.24 4.09 -8.07
N ALA A 14 -7.99 3.11 -7.58
CA ALA A 14 -7.56 2.30 -6.44
C ALA A 14 -6.27 1.52 -6.77
N PHE A 15 -6.19 0.96 -7.98
CA PHE A 15 -5.01 0.27 -8.47
C PHE A 15 -3.81 1.22 -8.60
N TRP A 16 -3.99 2.41 -9.18
CA TRP A 16 -2.93 3.42 -9.29
C TRP A 16 -2.44 3.91 -7.92
N LEU A 17 -3.32 4.01 -6.92
CA LEU A 17 -2.92 4.34 -5.55
C LEU A 17 -2.06 3.23 -4.93
N LEU A 18 -2.42 1.96 -5.13
CA LEU A 18 -1.60 0.83 -4.67
C LEU A 18 -0.25 0.82 -5.39
N LEU A 19 -0.23 1.02 -6.70
CA LEU A 19 1.00 1.09 -7.49
C LEU A 19 1.89 2.25 -7.04
N GLY A 20 1.30 3.41 -6.71
CA GLY A 20 2.01 4.55 -6.13
C GLY A 20 2.67 4.23 -4.80
N CYS A 21 2.01 3.44 -3.93
CA CYS A 21 2.60 2.98 -2.67
C CYS A 21 3.81 2.05 -2.91
N VAL A 22 3.70 1.12 -3.86
CA VAL A 22 4.82 0.25 -4.25
C VAL A 22 5.97 1.06 -4.83
N ALA A 23 5.68 2.02 -5.71
CA ALA A 23 6.71 2.90 -6.27
C ALA A 23 7.42 3.70 -5.18
N PHE A 24 6.69 4.21 -4.19
CA PHE A 24 7.26 4.93 -3.04
C PHE A 24 8.20 4.03 -2.21
N SER A 25 7.82 2.77 -1.96
CA SER A 25 8.73 1.78 -1.35
C SER A 25 10.01 1.61 -2.16
N VAL A 26 9.90 1.43 -3.47
CA VAL A 26 11.06 1.22 -4.34
C VAL A 26 11.99 2.43 -4.33
N VAL A 27 11.45 3.65 -4.37
CA VAL A 27 12.26 4.87 -4.26
C VAL A 27 13.00 4.94 -2.92
N THR A 28 12.33 4.57 -1.83
CA THR A 28 12.96 4.51 -0.50
C THR A 28 14.11 3.50 -0.46
N LEU A 29 13.92 2.32 -1.07
CA LEU A 29 14.95 1.30 -1.19
C LEU A 29 16.15 1.79 -2.01
N LEU A 30 15.88 2.41 -3.17
CA LEU A 30 16.93 2.94 -4.05
C LEU A 30 17.73 4.05 -3.36
N PHE A 31 17.08 4.91 -2.58
CA PHE A 31 17.76 5.94 -1.82
C PHE A 31 18.77 5.33 -0.82
N GLU A 32 18.36 4.32 -0.06
CA GLU A 32 19.25 3.66 0.90
C GLU A 32 20.41 2.93 0.19
N LEU A 33 20.13 2.23 -0.91
CA LEU A 33 21.14 1.48 -1.67
C LEU A 33 22.18 2.39 -2.35
N LEU A 34 21.74 3.51 -2.93
CA LEU A 34 22.60 4.36 -3.75
C LEU A 34 23.35 5.41 -2.93
N ILE A 35 22.78 5.84 -1.80
CA ILE A 35 23.31 6.99 -1.05
C ILE A 35 24.07 6.56 0.22
N ILE A 36 23.58 5.57 0.98
CA ILE A 36 24.12 5.28 2.32
C ILE A 36 25.41 4.44 2.28
N GLN A 37 25.71 3.73 1.17
CA GLN A 37 26.95 2.96 0.93
C GLN A 37 27.39 2.06 2.10
N SER A 38 26.45 1.63 2.96
CA SER A 38 26.71 0.72 4.08
C SER A 38 26.57 -0.73 3.63
N SER A 39 27.36 -1.64 4.20
CA SER A 39 27.20 -3.09 3.98
C SER A 39 25.83 -3.61 4.44
N TRP A 40 25.18 -2.92 5.38
CA TRP A 40 23.83 -3.21 5.84
C TRP A 40 22.73 -2.43 5.09
N ALA A 41 23.09 -1.52 4.19
CA ALA A 41 22.14 -0.70 3.44
C ALA A 41 21.08 -1.51 2.68
N PRO A 42 21.38 -2.68 2.08
CA PRO A 42 20.35 -3.49 1.43
C PRO A 42 19.29 -3.99 2.41
N VAL A 43 19.71 -4.48 3.57
CA VAL A 43 18.79 -5.02 4.59
C VAL A 43 17.96 -3.90 5.19
N VAL A 44 18.61 -2.82 5.63
CA VAL A 44 17.93 -1.65 6.22
C VAL A 44 17.00 -0.98 5.21
N GLY A 45 17.43 -0.89 3.95
CA GLY A 45 16.64 -0.33 2.86
C GLY A 45 15.38 -1.14 2.57
N ILE A 46 15.46 -2.48 2.55
CA ILE A 46 14.29 -3.35 2.37
C ILE A 46 13.29 -3.15 3.51
N VAL A 47 13.77 -3.14 4.76
CA VAL A 47 12.92 -2.97 5.95
C VAL A 47 12.22 -1.61 5.92
N LYS A 48 12.97 -0.52 5.69
CA LYS A 48 12.41 0.83 5.57
C LYS A 48 11.39 0.91 4.43
N ALA A 49 11.76 0.45 3.24
CA ALA A 49 10.88 0.47 2.07
C ALA A 49 9.56 -0.28 2.32
N PHE A 50 9.64 -1.43 3.00
CA PHE A 50 8.46 -2.21 3.35
C PHE A 50 7.58 -1.49 4.37
N ILE A 51 8.16 -0.90 5.42
CA ILE A 51 7.44 -0.14 6.45
C ILE A 51 6.78 1.10 5.84
N PHE A 52 7.54 1.94 5.14
CA PHE A 52 7.03 3.17 4.53
C PHE A 52 5.94 2.88 3.49
N GLY A 53 6.12 1.84 2.68
CA GLY A 53 5.11 1.34 1.75
C GLY A 53 3.83 0.88 2.43
N GLY A 54 3.97 0.07 3.48
CA GLY A 54 2.83 -0.48 4.20
C GLY A 54 2.05 0.59 4.97
N VAL A 55 2.72 1.59 5.53
CA VAL A 55 2.03 2.77 6.11
C VAL A 55 1.27 3.53 5.02
N ALA A 56 1.90 3.78 3.87
CA ALA A 56 1.25 4.45 2.74
C ALA A 56 0.08 3.64 2.16
N ALA A 57 0.13 2.30 2.24
CA ALA A 57 -0.92 1.41 1.79
C ALA A 57 -2.27 1.60 2.53
N PHE A 58 -2.29 2.34 3.64
CA PHE A 58 -3.54 2.79 4.26
C PHE A 58 -4.39 3.64 3.30
N ILE A 59 -3.76 4.43 2.43
CA ILE A 59 -4.46 5.32 1.47
C ILE A 59 -5.28 4.52 0.44
N PRO A 60 -4.70 3.57 -0.33
CA PRO A 60 -5.48 2.73 -1.24
C PRO A 60 -6.51 1.86 -0.50
N ALA A 61 -6.22 1.41 0.73
CA ALA A 61 -7.20 0.69 1.55
C ALA A 61 -8.43 1.55 1.88
N ALA A 62 -8.22 2.76 2.40
CA ALA A 62 -9.30 3.68 2.73
C ALA A 62 -10.12 4.07 1.49
N TYR A 63 -9.45 4.33 0.37
CA TYR A 63 -10.11 4.64 -0.90
C TYR A 63 -10.96 3.46 -1.41
N ALA A 64 -10.42 2.24 -1.38
CA ALA A 64 -11.13 1.06 -1.83
C ALA A 64 -12.34 0.76 -0.92
N ALA A 65 -12.19 0.89 0.41
CA ALA A 65 -13.28 0.71 1.37
C ALA A 65 -14.40 1.76 1.16
N PHE A 66 -14.04 3.03 0.97
CA PHE A 66 -15.01 4.09 0.68
C PHE A 66 -15.73 3.84 -0.65
N SER A 67 -14.99 3.42 -1.68
CA SER A 67 -15.57 3.07 -2.97
C SER A 67 -16.54 1.88 -2.84
N PHE A 68 -16.21 0.85 -2.04
CA PHE A 68 -17.15 -0.25 -1.76
C PHE A 68 -18.44 0.24 -1.12
N TYR A 69 -18.32 1.06 -0.09
CA TYR A 69 -19.48 1.58 0.63
C TYR A 69 -20.39 2.40 -0.27
N ARG A 70 -19.81 3.26 -1.12
CA ARG A 70 -20.55 4.15 -2.02
C ARG A 70 -21.20 3.41 -3.18
N THR A 71 -20.54 2.40 -3.72
CA THR A 71 -20.92 1.82 -5.01
C THR A 71 -21.85 0.61 -4.84
N GLN A 72 -21.83 -0.06 -3.68
CA GLN A 72 -22.51 -1.35 -3.40
C GLN A 72 -22.26 -2.46 -4.44
N ALA A 73 -21.39 -2.21 -5.41
CA ALA A 73 -21.09 -3.10 -6.51
C ALA A 73 -19.90 -3.98 -6.12
N GLN A 74 -20.05 -5.29 -6.32
CA GLN A 74 -18.99 -6.26 -6.05
C GLN A 74 -17.96 -6.28 -7.18
N SER A 75 -17.09 -5.28 -7.21
CA SER A 75 -15.87 -5.32 -8.03
C SER A 75 -14.86 -6.27 -7.39
N SER A 76 -14.37 -7.26 -8.15
CA SER A 76 -13.27 -8.13 -7.71
C SER A 76 -11.95 -7.37 -7.57
N THR A 77 -11.69 -6.41 -8.47
CA THR A 77 -10.47 -5.60 -8.48
C THR A 77 -10.36 -4.69 -7.27
N LEU A 78 -11.43 -3.97 -6.91
CA LEU A 78 -11.44 -3.16 -5.70
C LEU A 78 -11.27 -4.05 -4.45
N LYS A 79 -11.83 -5.27 -4.44
CA LYS A 79 -11.72 -6.21 -3.32
C LYS A 79 -10.26 -6.63 -3.17
N SER A 80 -9.60 -6.99 -4.27
CA SER A 80 -8.18 -7.36 -4.21
C SER A 80 -7.31 -6.19 -3.75
N VAL A 81 -7.53 -4.97 -4.25
CA VAL A 81 -6.76 -3.79 -3.82
C VAL A 81 -6.95 -3.54 -2.33
N LEU A 82 -8.19 -3.61 -1.84
CA LEU A 82 -8.50 -3.46 -0.42
C LEU A 82 -7.77 -4.50 0.44
N VAL A 83 -7.88 -5.78 0.08
CA VAL A 83 -7.28 -6.90 0.83
C VAL A 83 -5.76 -6.79 0.84
N ILE A 84 -5.13 -6.57 -0.31
CA ILE A 84 -3.67 -6.44 -0.42
C ILE A 84 -3.17 -5.25 0.41
N SER A 85 -3.83 -4.10 0.28
CA SER A 85 -3.45 -2.87 1.00
C SER A 85 -3.60 -3.02 2.51
N LEU A 86 -4.71 -3.62 2.97
CA LEU A 86 -4.95 -3.91 4.39
C LEU A 86 -3.95 -4.92 4.95
N LEU A 87 -3.68 -6.01 4.23
CA LEU A 87 -2.71 -7.02 4.66
C LEU A 87 -1.32 -6.41 4.83
N TRP A 88 -0.88 -5.58 3.88
CA TRP A 88 0.40 -4.90 3.98
C TRP A 88 0.44 -3.93 5.17
N PHE A 89 -0.58 -3.08 5.30
CA PHE A 89 -0.69 -2.14 6.43
C PHE A 89 -0.72 -2.85 7.80
N LEU A 90 -1.52 -3.92 7.93
CA LEU A 90 -1.63 -4.70 9.16
C LEU A 90 -0.32 -5.41 9.50
N THR A 91 0.36 -5.97 8.49
CA THR A 91 1.67 -6.61 8.69
C THR A 91 2.67 -5.60 9.24
N VAL A 92 2.74 -4.40 8.66
CA VAL A 92 3.61 -3.33 9.16
C VAL A 92 3.19 -2.88 10.56
N SER A 93 1.89 -2.75 10.82
CA SER A 93 1.38 -2.37 12.14
C SER A 93 1.80 -3.38 13.21
N VAL A 94 1.65 -4.68 12.96
CA VAL A 94 2.08 -5.75 13.89
C VAL A 94 3.59 -5.70 14.13
N ILE A 95 4.40 -5.56 13.06
CA ILE A 95 5.86 -5.46 13.19
C ILE A 95 6.25 -4.27 14.08
N LEU A 96 5.64 -3.10 13.85
CA LEU A 96 5.90 -1.90 14.64
C LEU A 96 5.45 -2.10 16.10
N THR A 97 4.24 -2.61 16.34
CA THR A 97 3.73 -2.85 17.69
C THR A 97 4.61 -3.81 18.48
N VAL A 98 5.04 -4.92 17.87
CA VAL A 98 5.95 -5.89 18.52
C VAL A 98 7.31 -5.24 18.81
N SER A 99 7.83 -4.43 17.88
CA SER A 99 9.11 -3.76 18.05
C SER A 99 9.10 -2.65 19.10
N LEU A 100 7.94 -2.03 19.37
CA LEU A 100 7.78 -1.01 20.41
C LEU A 100 7.51 -1.59 21.80
N ALA A 101 7.06 -2.85 21.89
CA ALA A 101 6.67 -3.50 23.14
C ALA A 101 7.79 -4.33 23.79
N GLY A 102 8.91 -4.55 23.09
CA GLY A 102 10.11 -5.23 23.59
C GLY A 102 11.22 -4.25 23.94
#